data_AF-A0A821YP66-F1
#
_entry.id   AF-A0A821YP66-F1
#
_cell.length_a   1.000
_cell.length_b   1.000
_cell.length_c   1.000
_cell.angle_alpha   90.00
_cell.angle_beta   90.00
_cell.angle_gamma   90.00
#
_symmetry.space_group_name_H-M   'P 1'
#
loop_
_entity.id
_entity.type
_entity.pdbx_description
1 polymer ?
#
loop_
_entity_poly.entity_id
_entity_poly.type
_entity_poly.pdbx_seq_one_letter_code
_entity_poly.pdbx_strand_id
1 'polypeptide(L)'
;MNSSSSTMSFVLSQKGKPLLVMDDYVFRLNKITNTTKYYRCENRDCTATAHTDLNNVLLKVNANHSHVIEPEKKEIRIFKQIVKERATKESTPIPKIYEEESTKNDFKILDYCYFTVSKRDDSLNKARRLETPPIPDSQIFGIPYLYTRTIENEEFLCVDKFIKRKTRILLFASNEQLKVLFQNSIVLMDGTFSTCPKIFDQVFTIHSIKYEQSFICGIGLLPDRKKSTYRFVFEELKGLAVRMNLVFSPSTIITDFEHSLAEAIISEVILSDFKLRKENQKNIISFSFQVATILVATSILLKPCTDKYNTLTYLVVIVVMKVFV
;
A
#
# COMPACT_ATOMS: atom_id res chain seq x y z
N MET A 1 4.68 19.80 53.83
CA MET A 1 4.59 18.33 53.68
C MET A 1 3.20 18.04 53.12
N ASN A 2 2.95 17.57 51.90
CA ASN A 2 3.79 17.07 50.81
C ASN A 2 3.31 17.75 49.52
N SER A 3 4.19 18.46 48.81
CA SER A 3 3.98 18.83 47.42
C SER A 3 4.15 17.56 46.59
N SER A 4 3.12 16.71 46.59
CA SER A 4 2.98 15.63 45.61
C SER A 4 2.94 16.28 44.24
N SER A 5 4.06 16.20 43.52
CA SER A 5 4.19 16.74 42.17
C SER A 5 3.28 15.92 41.26
N SER A 6 2.03 16.33 41.10
CA SER A 6 1.09 15.70 40.18
C SER A 6 1.68 15.68 38.78
N THR A 7 1.69 14.50 38.16
CA THR A 7 2.26 14.33 36.82
C THR A 7 1.21 14.73 35.80
N MET A 8 1.48 15.84 35.10
CA MET A 8 0.58 16.40 34.09
C MET A 8 1.14 16.15 32.69
N SER A 9 0.34 15.56 31.82
CA SER A 9 0.69 15.36 30.40
C SER A 9 -0.55 15.47 29.52
N PHE A 10 -0.36 15.40 28.20
CA PHE A 10 -1.45 15.44 27.23
C PHE A 10 -1.38 14.24 26.30
N VAL A 11 -2.55 13.69 25.99
CA VAL A 11 -2.73 12.64 24.97
C VAL A 11 -3.81 13.07 23.98
N LEU A 12 -3.81 12.51 22.77
CA LEU A 12 -4.86 12.83 21.81
C LEU A 12 -6.07 11.88 21.94
N SER A 13 -7.26 12.42 21.75
CA SER A 13 -8.46 11.62 21.50
C SER A 13 -8.41 10.96 20.13
N GLN A 14 -9.27 9.97 19.88
CA GLN A 14 -9.39 9.34 18.55
C GLN A 14 -9.68 10.36 17.44
N LYS A 15 -10.36 11.46 17.78
CA LYS A 15 -10.68 12.59 16.88
C LYS A 15 -9.59 13.67 16.83
N GLY A 16 -8.40 13.44 17.41
CA GLY A 16 -7.27 14.37 17.39
C GLY A 16 -7.36 15.53 18.37
N LYS A 17 -8.41 15.62 19.21
CA LYS A 17 -8.52 16.66 20.24
C LYS A 17 -7.64 16.33 21.45
N PRO A 18 -6.94 17.31 22.05
CA PRO A 18 -6.11 17.08 23.23
C PRO A 18 -6.94 16.73 24.46
N LEU A 19 -6.45 15.77 25.22
CA LEU A 19 -6.97 15.33 26.51
C LEU A 19 -5.89 15.53 27.55
N LEU A 20 -6.29 16.03 28.70
CA LEU A 20 -5.40 16.23 29.83
C LEU A 20 -5.28 14.90 30.58
N VAL A 21 -4.07 14.50 30.90
CA VAL A 21 -3.79 13.36 31.79
C VAL A 21 -3.17 13.92 33.06
N MET A 22 -3.79 13.62 34.20
CA MET A 22 -3.23 13.93 35.51
C MET A 22 -3.29 12.71 36.39
N ASP A 23 -2.15 12.28 36.92
CA ASP A 23 -2.03 11.11 37.81
C ASP A 23 -2.77 9.89 37.22
N ASP A 24 -2.55 9.66 35.92
CA ASP A 24 -3.17 8.62 35.07
C ASP A 24 -4.68 8.70 34.85
N TYR A 25 -5.36 9.69 35.41
CA TYR A 25 -6.74 10.01 35.07
C TYR A 25 -6.82 10.88 33.81
N VAL A 26 -7.73 10.52 32.90
CA VAL A 26 -7.96 11.22 31.64
C VAL A 26 -9.12 12.21 31.79
N PHE A 27 -8.89 13.46 31.40
CA PHE A 27 -9.86 14.54 31.40
C PHE A 27 -10.09 15.05 29.99
N ARG A 28 -11.37 15.27 29.65
CA ARG A 28 -11.81 15.90 28.41
C ARG A 28 -12.02 17.39 28.61
N LEU A 29 -11.63 18.17 27.61
CA LEU A 29 -11.92 19.60 27.58
C LEU A 29 -13.45 19.81 27.52
N ASN A 30 -13.96 20.58 28.47
CA ASN A 30 -15.38 20.90 28.61
C ASN A 30 -15.70 22.30 28.06
N LYS A 31 -14.94 23.32 28.48
CA LYS A 31 -15.12 24.71 28.01
C LYS A 31 -13.80 25.49 28.07
N ILE A 32 -13.68 26.50 27.22
CA ILE A 32 -12.60 27.49 27.23
C ILE A 32 -13.22 28.86 27.51
N THR A 33 -12.54 29.65 28.34
CA THR A 33 -12.83 31.07 28.58
C THR A 33 -11.63 31.91 28.18
N ASN A 34 -11.71 33.24 28.28
CA ASN A 34 -10.63 34.15 27.90
C ASN A 34 -9.33 33.93 28.69
N THR A 35 -9.38 33.26 29.84
CA THR A 35 -8.21 33.04 30.71
C THR A 35 -7.97 31.56 31.04
N THR A 36 -9.02 30.73 31.03
CA THR A 36 -9.00 29.41 31.65
C THR A 36 -9.62 28.34 30.75
N LYS A 37 -8.96 27.17 30.68
CA LYS A 37 -9.48 25.94 30.11
C LYS A 37 -10.02 25.04 31.22
N TYR A 38 -11.25 24.57 31.07
CA TYR A 38 -11.93 23.72 32.05
C TYR A 38 -12.06 22.31 31.50
N TYR A 39 -11.57 21.35 32.28
CA TYR A 39 -11.60 19.94 31.98
C TYR A 39 -12.49 19.20 32.98
N ARG A 40 -13.16 18.14 32.51
CA ARG A 40 -13.91 17.20 33.32
C ARG A 40 -13.38 15.79 33.04
N CYS A 41 -13.45 14.90 34.01
CA CYS A 41 -13.12 13.49 33.80
C CYS A 41 -13.81 12.93 32.53
N GLU A 42 -13.11 12.04 31.83
CA GLU A 42 -13.65 11.34 30.65
C GLU A 42 -14.83 10.44 31.05
N ASN A 43 -14.78 9.83 32.24
CA ASN A 43 -15.92 9.08 32.79
C ASN A 43 -17.07 10.05 33.11
N ARG A 44 -18.24 9.80 32.52
CA ARG A 44 -19.40 10.70 32.61
C ARG A 44 -20.01 10.73 34.00
N ASP A 45 -19.88 9.65 34.75
CA ASP A 45 -20.41 9.50 36.11
C ASP A 45 -19.44 10.04 37.17
N CYS A 46 -18.29 10.57 36.72
CA CYS A 46 -17.29 11.17 37.58
C CYS A 46 -17.39 12.70 37.61
N THR A 47 -17.29 13.27 38.81
CA THR A 47 -17.38 14.71 39.07
C THR A 47 -16.03 15.41 39.13
N ALA A 48 -14.92 14.67 38.99
CA ALA A 48 -13.57 15.22 39.00
C ALA A 48 -13.36 16.24 37.86
N THR A 49 -12.68 17.33 38.19
CA THR A 49 -12.42 18.46 37.28
C THR A 49 -10.99 18.96 37.42
N ALA A 50 -10.47 19.53 36.34
CA ALA A 50 -9.16 20.17 36.32
C ALA A 50 -9.24 21.46 35.50
N HIS A 51 -8.55 22.51 35.92
CA HIS A 51 -8.52 23.81 35.27
C HIS A 51 -7.07 24.16 34.96
N THR A 52 -6.81 24.60 33.74
CA THR A 52 -5.50 25.13 33.35
C THR A 52 -5.66 26.55 32.83
N ASP A 53 -4.58 27.31 32.78
CA ASP A 53 -4.55 28.54 31.99
C ASP A 53 -4.54 28.21 30.49
N LEU A 54 -4.49 29.25 29.65
CA LEU A 54 -4.38 29.07 28.20
C LEU A 54 -3.08 28.42 27.75
N ASN A 55 -2.01 28.52 28.55
CA ASN A 55 -0.69 27.93 28.29
C ASN A 55 -0.56 26.50 28.84
N ASN A 56 -1.66 25.90 29.30
CA ASN A 56 -1.70 24.55 29.88
C ASN A 56 -0.91 24.43 31.20
N VAL A 57 -0.82 25.49 32.00
CA VAL A 57 -0.34 25.43 33.38
C VAL A 57 -1.51 25.14 34.30
N LEU A 58 -1.35 24.17 35.23
CA LEU A 58 -2.40 23.77 36.15
C LEU A 58 -2.75 24.91 37.12
N LEU A 59 -4.04 25.29 37.17
CA LEU A 59 -4.57 26.31 38.08
C LEU A 59 -5.30 25.69 39.27
N LYS A 60 -6.15 24.67 39.02
CA LYS A 60 -6.97 24.02 40.05
C LYS A 60 -7.31 22.59 39.64
N VAL A 61 -7.35 21.68 40.61
CA VAL A 61 -7.83 20.31 40.41
C VAL A 61 -8.77 19.90 41.55
N ASN A 62 -9.82 19.18 41.19
CA ASN A 62 -10.61 18.35 42.08
C ASN A 62 -10.37 16.89 41.67
N ALA A 63 -9.51 16.20 42.41
CA ALA A 63 -9.06 14.84 42.11
C ALA A 63 -9.93 13.76 42.77
N ASN A 64 -11.14 14.09 43.24
CA ASN A 64 -12.05 13.11 43.83
C ASN A 64 -12.73 12.29 42.72
N HIS A 65 -12.08 11.20 42.33
CA HIS A 65 -12.60 10.25 41.36
C HIS A 65 -13.50 9.21 42.03
N SER A 66 -14.66 8.95 41.42
CA SER A 66 -15.63 7.93 41.81
C SER A 66 -15.38 6.58 41.13
N HIS A 67 -14.22 6.42 40.50
CA HIS A 67 -13.85 5.22 39.76
C HIS A 67 -12.35 4.95 39.88
N VAL A 68 -11.99 3.69 39.62
CA VAL A 68 -10.60 3.22 39.64
C VAL A 68 -9.85 3.77 38.42
N ILE A 69 -8.54 3.94 38.56
CA ILE A 69 -7.63 4.28 37.46
C ILE A 69 -7.58 3.11 36.49
N GLU A 70 -7.67 3.41 35.19
CA GLU A 70 -7.57 2.42 34.11
C GLU A 70 -6.36 2.76 33.23
N PRO A 71 -5.13 2.51 33.71
CA PRO A 71 -3.91 2.93 33.00
C PRO A 71 -3.81 2.30 31.61
N GLU A 72 -4.36 1.09 31.45
CA GLU A 72 -4.42 0.36 30.18
C GLU A 72 -5.14 1.16 29.09
N LYS A 73 -6.19 1.92 29.42
CA LYS A 73 -6.90 2.76 28.44
C LYS A 73 -6.03 3.89 27.91
N LYS A 74 -5.17 4.45 28.75
CA LYS A 74 -4.20 5.48 28.36
C LYS A 74 -3.13 4.89 27.45
N GLU A 75 -2.56 3.75 27.82
CA GLU A 75 -1.54 3.04 27.03
C GLU A 75 -2.07 2.63 25.65
N ILE A 76 -3.26 2.03 25.58
CA ILE A 76 -3.94 1.69 24.32
C ILE A 76 -4.15 2.94 23.44
N ARG A 77 -4.45 4.09 24.06
CA ARG A 77 -4.65 5.35 23.32
C ARG A 77 -3.36 5.89 22.73
N ILE A 78 -2.27 5.86 23.49
CA ILE A 78 -0.93 6.22 23.03
C ILE A 78 -0.52 5.31 21.88
N PHE A 79 -0.69 4.00 22.06
CA PHE A 79 -0.42 3.00 21.03
C PHE A 79 -1.18 3.29 19.72
N LYS A 80 -2.49 3.55 19.81
CA LYS A 80 -3.29 3.93 18.63
C LYS A 80 -2.80 5.20 17.95
N GLN A 81 -2.30 6.16 18.71
CA GLN A 81 -1.76 7.40 18.15
C GLN A 81 -0.49 7.11 17.35
N ILE A 82 0.42 6.29 17.88
CA ILE A 82 1.65 5.85 17.18
C ILE A 82 1.27 5.12 15.90
N VAL A 83 0.39 4.11 15.97
CA VAL A 83 -0.04 3.35 14.80
C VAL A 83 -0.71 4.26 13.75
N LYS A 84 -1.54 5.22 14.17
CA LYS A 84 -2.17 6.18 13.24
C LYS A 84 -1.17 7.11 12.57
N GLU A 85 -0.18 7.58 13.31
CA GLU A 85 0.88 8.42 12.78
C GLU A 85 1.74 7.66 11.77
N ARG A 86 2.21 6.46 12.12
CA ARG A 86 2.92 5.57 11.18
C ARG A 86 2.04 5.23 9.98
N ALA A 87 0.75 4.96 10.21
CA ALA A 87 -0.16 4.63 9.13
C ALA A 87 -0.29 5.78 8.12
N THR A 88 -0.36 7.03 8.58
CA THR A 88 -0.52 8.20 7.69
C THR A 88 0.78 8.57 6.98
N LYS A 89 1.94 8.37 7.62
CA LYS A 89 3.25 8.77 7.10
C LYS A 89 3.95 7.70 6.25
N GLU A 90 3.68 6.43 6.52
CA GLU A 90 4.37 5.30 5.90
C GLU A 90 3.47 4.52 4.94
N SER A 91 4.08 3.74 4.06
CA SER A 91 3.40 2.82 3.15
C SER A 91 3.29 1.39 3.68
N THR A 92 3.90 1.09 4.83
CA THR A 92 3.85 -0.22 5.50
C THR A 92 2.40 -0.70 5.69
N PRO A 93 2.04 -1.97 5.42
CA PRO A 93 0.70 -2.48 5.67
C PRO A 93 0.29 -2.30 7.14
N ILE A 94 -0.95 -1.87 7.41
CA ILE A 94 -1.45 -1.63 8.78
C ILE A 94 -1.22 -2.85 9.69
N PRO A 95 -1.51 -4.10 9.27
CA PRO A 95 -1.26 -5.28 10.11
C PRO A 95 0.20 -5.41 10.53
N LYS A 96 1.14 -5.10 9.62
CA LYS A 96 2.58 -5.12 9.89
C LYS A 96 2.99 -4.00 10.85
N ILE A 97 2.41 -2.79 10.72
CA ILE A 97 2.61 -1.72 11.71
C ILE A 97 2.14 -2.16 13.10
N TYR A 98 0.98 -2.81 13.20
CA TYR A 98 0.49 -3.34 14.47
C TYR A 98 1.43 -4.39 15.08
N GLU A 99 1.95 -5.32 14.27
CA GLU A 99 2.91 -6.34 14.70
C GLU A 99 4.24 -5.74 15.18
N GLU A 100 4.81 -4.81 14.41
CA GLU A 100 6.05 -4.13 14.76
C GLU A 100 5.91 -3.25 16.01
N GLU A 101 4.77 -2.59 16.20
CA GLU A 101 4.55 -1.78 17.38
C GLU A 101 4.14 -2.63 18.59
N SER A 102 3.39 -3.70 18.42
CA SER A 102 2.98 -4.57 19.53
C SER A 102 4.18 -5.28 20.17
N THR A 103 5.16 -5.69 19.36
CA THR A 103 6.41 -6.30 19.84
C THR A 103 7.29 -5.37 20.68
N LYS A 104 7.09 -4.05 20.57
CA LYS A 104 7.80 -3.03 21.37
C LYS A 104 7.08 -2.69 22.68
N ASN A 105 5.88 -3.21 22.89
CA ASN A 105 4.98 -2.85 23.98
C ASN A 105 4.65 -4.05 24.86
N ASP A 106 4.04 -3.80 26.03
CA ASP A 106 3.70 -4.84 26.99
C ASP A 106 2.62 -5.81 26.49
N PHE A 107 2.57 -7.01 27.10
CA PHE A 107 1.67 -8.11 26.76
C PHE A 107 0.18 -7.72 26.68
N LYS A 108 -0.26 -6.71 27.45
CA LYS A 108 -1.65 -6.24 27.44
C LYS A 108 -2.05 -5.53 26.15
N ILE A 109 -1.11 -4.81 25.53
CA ILE A 109 -1.31 -4.17 24.23
C ILE A 109 -1.37 -5.26 23.14
N LEU A 110 -0.61 -6.35 23.29
CA LEU A 110 -0.64 -7.48 22.37
C LEU A 110 -2.04 -8.14 22.32
N ASP A 111 -2.66 -8.37 23.48
CA ASP A 111 -4.03 -8.91 23.57
C ASP A 111 -5.05 -7.96 22.91
N TYR A 112 -4.96 -6.66 23.20
CA TYR A 112 -5.77 -5.64 22.53
C TYR A 112 -5.60 -5.63 21.00
N CYS A 113 -4.37 -5.75 20.51
CA CYS A 113 -4.05 -5.80 19.09
C CYS A 113 -4.68 -7.01 18.41
N TYR A 114 -4.65 -8.19 19.04
CA TYR A 114 -5.26 -9.39 18.49
C TYR A 114 -6.76 -9.20 18.21
N PHE A 115 -7.49 -8.56 19.14
CA PHE A 115 -8.92 -8.27 18.97
C PHE A 115 -9.24 -7.12 18.00
N THR A 116 -8.32 -6.18 17.77
CA THR A 116 -8.53 -5.02 16.89
C THR A 116 -8.01 -5.24 15.47
N VAL A 117 -6.94 -6.00 15.28
CA VAL A 117 -6.49 -6.43 13.95
C VAL A 117 -7.49 -7.41 13.34
N SER A 118 -8.09 -8.28 14.15
CA SER A 118 -9.16 -9.20 13.70
C SER A 118 -10.46 -8.48 13.33
N LYS A 119 -10.72 -7.28 13.90
CA LYS A 119 -11.84 -6.41 13.54
C LYS A 119 -11.34 -5.15 12.83
N ARG A 120 -11.04 -5.27 11.52
CA ARG A 120 -10.75 -4.20 10.54
C ARG A 120 -11.03 -2.78 11.07
N ASP A 121 -10.02 -2.15 11.67
CA ASP A 121 -10.13 -0.76 12.12
C ASP A 121 -10.12 0.16 10.89
N ASP A 122 -11.27 0.29 10.23
CA ASP A 122 -11.48 1.10 9.03
C ASP A 122 -11.10 2.58 9.22
N SER A 123 -10.99 3.03 10.48
CA SER A 123 -10.60 4.39 10.81
C SER A 123 -9.17 4.73 10.37
N LEU A 124 -8.25 3.76 10.42
CA LEU A 124 -6.86 3.95 10.00
C LEU A 124 -6.73 3.98 8.48
N ASN A 125 -7.43 3.09 7.78
CA ASN A 125 -7.55 3.14 6.33
C ASN A 125 -8.19 4.46 5.88
N LYS A 126 -9.21 4.95 6.60
CA LYS A 126 -9.83 6.25 6.34
C LYS A 126 -8.86 7.41 6.56
N ALA A 127 -8.03 7.36 7.60
CA ALA A 127 -7.01 8.39 7.84
C ALA A 127 -5.96 8.43 6.72
N ARG A 128 -5.51 7.25 6.24
CA ARG A 128 -4.64 7.15 5.06
C ARG A 128 -5.26 7.79 3.82
N ARG A 129 -6.54 7.49 3.57
CA ARG A 129 -7.27 8.03 2.42
C ARG A 129 -7.36 9.54 2.36
N LEU A 130 -7.32 10.21 3.52
CA LEU A 130 -7.34 11.68 3.57
C LEU A 130 -6.01 12.30 3.12
N GLU A 131 -4.91 11.57 3.26
CA GLU A 131 -3.56 12.01 2.86
C GLU A 131 -3.20 11.56 1.43
N THR A 132 -3.99 10.65 0.83
CA THR A 132 -3.81 10.23 -0.57
C THR A 132 -4.65 11.10 -1.51
N PRO A 133 -4.19 11.35 -2.75
CA PRO A 133 -4.99 12.02 -3.76
C PRO A 133 -6.34 11.33 -3.98
N PRO A 134 -7.42 12.09 -4.26
CA PRO A 134 -8.70 11.51 -4.58
C PRO A 134 -8.60 10.67 -5.86
N ILE A 135 -9.38 9.59 -5.91
CA ILE A 135 -9.54 8.76 -7.11
C ILE A 135 -10.02 9.65 -8.27
N PRO A 136 -9.30 9.69 -9.40
CA PRO A 136 -9.73 10.48 -10.56
C PRO A 136 -11.04 9.96 -11.15
N ASP A 137 -11.88 10.86 -11.65
CA ASP A 137 -13.15 10.50 -12.32
C ASP A 137 -12.96 10.01 -13.76
N SER A 138 -11.77 10.21 -14.34
CA SER A 138 -11.44 9.77 -15.69
C SER A 138 -9.96 9.46 -15.83
N GLN A 139 -9.58 8.78 -16.91
CA GLN A 139 -8.17 8.49 -17.24
C GLN A 139 -7.35 9.73 -17.63
N ILE A 140 -7.99 10.91 -17.76
CA ILE A 140 -7.30 12.19 -17.95
C ILE A 140 -6.99 12.77 -16.57
N PHE A 141 -5.81 12.45 -16.05
CA PHE A 141 -5.31 12.98 -14.78
C PHE A 141 -3.78 13.12 -14.82
N GLY A 142 -3.24 14.09 -14.09
CA GLY A 142 -1.79 14.21 -13.92
C GLY A 142 -1.28 13.14 -12.95
N ILE A 143 -0.16 12.51 -13.26
CA ILE A 143 0.53 11.60 -12.33
C ILE A 143 1.58 12.43 -11.57
N PRO A 144 1.49 12.57 -10.24
CA PRO A 144 2.51 13.27 -9.47
C PRO A 144 3.90 12.65 -9.65
N TYR A 145 4.93 13.49 -9.68
CA TYR A 145 6.33 13.09 -9.91
C TYR A 145 6.79 11.94 -9.00
N LEU A 146 6.37 11.94 -7.73
CA LEU A 146 6.71 10.90 -6.76
C LEU A 146 6.21 9.49 -7.17
N TYR A 147 5.20 9.39 -8.03
CA TYR A 147 4.66 8.11 -8.50
C TYR A 147 5.22 7.66 -9.84
N THR A 148 6.02 8.49 -10.51
CA THR A 148 6.67 8.11 -11.78
C THR A 148 8.05 7.49 -11.57
N ARG A 149 8.51 7.41 -10.32
CA ARG A 149 9.88 7.03 -9.95
C ARG A 149 9.97 6.07 -8.77
N THR A 150 11.12 5.41 -8.67
CA THR A 150 11.49 4.58 -7.51
C THR A 150 11.93 5.44 -6.33
N ILE A 151 12.15 4.82 -5.16
CA ILE A 151 12.70 5.50 -3.97
C ILE A 151 14.11 6.06 -4.25
N GLU A 152 14.86 5.38 -5.12
CA GLU A 152 16.19 5.80 -5.57
C GLU A 152 16.12 6.83 -6.71
N ASN A 153 14.93 7.38 -6.98
CA ASN A 153 14.67 8.40 -7.99
C ASN A 153 14.92 7.93 -9.44
N GLU A 154 14.90 6.62 -9.69
CA GLU A 154 14.98 6.05 -11.04
C GLU A 154 13.62 6.10 -11.72
N GLU A 155 13.60 6.13 -13.06
CA GLU A 155 12.36 6.07 -13.83
C GLU A 155 11.65 4.73 -13.57
N PHE A 156 10.35 4.82 -13.24
CA PHE A 156 9.52 3.67 -12.94
C PHE A 156 8.27 3.62 -13.82
N LEU A 157 7.66 4.77 -14.13
CA LEU A 157 6.60 4.85 -15.14
C LEU A 157 7.23 4.87 -16.54
N CYS A 158 7.41 3.69 -17.14
CA CYS A 158 8.11 3.54 -18.42
C CYS A 158 7.21 3.75 -19.64
N VAL A 159 5.88 3.67 -19.48
CA VAL A 159 4.91 3.99 -20.54
C VAL A 159 3.76 4.80 -19.97
N ASP A 160 3.47 5.93 -20.62
CA ASP A 160 2.29 6.76 -20.38
C ASP A 160 1.76 7.27 -21.72
N LYS A 161 0.73 6.59 -22.26
CA LYS A 161 0.25 6.84 -23.63
C LYS A 161 -1.26 6.78 -23.73
N PHE A 162 -1.83 7.66 -24.54
CA PHE A 162 -3.24 7.60 -24.93
C PHE A 162 -3.37 6.90 -26.29
N ILE A 163 -4.03 5.73 -26.32
CA ILE A 163 -4.26 4.97 -27.57
C ILE A 163 -5.36 5.62 -28.41
N LYS A 164 -6.38 6.17 -27.74
CA LYS A 164 -7.53 6.87 -28.33
C LYS A 164 -7.91 8.02 -27.41
N ARG A 165 -8.88 8.84 -27.85
CA ARG A 165 -9.42 9.93 -27.03
C ARG A 165 -9.92 9.37 -25.70
N LYS A 166 -9.25 9.75 -24.60
CA LYS A 166 -9.53 9.33 -23.21
C LYS A 166 -9.22 7.88 -22.84
N THR A 167 -8.49 7.11 -23.66
CA THR A 167 -8.04 5.76 -23.28
C THR A 167 -6.53 5.72 -23.11
N ARG A 168 -6.07 5.63 -21.86
CA ARG A 168 -4.68 5.69 -21.43
C ARG A 168 -4.18 4.29 -21.08
N ILE A 169 -2.94 3.99 -21.42
CA ILE A 169 -2.15 2.88 -20.88
C ILE A 169 -1.06 3.48 -20.02
N LEU A 170 -0.90 2.91 -18.83
CA LEU A 170 0.25 3.16 -17.96
C LEU A 170 0.99 1.85 -17.76
N LEU A 171 2.31 1.80 -17.99
CA LEU A 171 3.16 0.67 -17.59
C LEU A 171 4.23 1.15 -16.61
N PHE A 172 4.39 0.38 -15.54
CA PHE A 172 5.35 0.62 -14.48
C PHE A 172 6.34 -0.53 -14.42
N ALA A 173 7.62 -0.21 -14.60
CA ALA A 173 8.75 -1.12 -14.45
C ALA A 173 10.05 -0.31 -14.32
N SER A 174 10.95 -0.74 -13.44
CA SER A 174 12.32 -0.20 -13.40
C SER A 174 13.16 -0.79 -14.54
N ASN A 175 14.28 -0.13 -14.86
CA ASN A 175 15.23 -0.67 -15.84
C ASN A 175 15.77 -2.05 -15.45
N GLU A 176 15.97 -2.32 -14.17
CA GLU A 176 16.42 -3.65 -13.71
C GLU A 176 15.36 -4.71 -13.94
N GLN A 177 14.10 -4.40 -13.63
CA GLN A 177 12.97 -5.29 -13.89
C GLN A 177 12.81 -5.59 -15.38
N LEU A 178 12.95 -4.59 -16.24
CA LEU A 178 12.90 -4.77 -17.69
C LEU A 178 14.08 -5.61 -18.21
N LYS A 179 15.30 -5.43 -17.66
CA LYS A 179 16.43 -6.31 -18.00
C LYS A 179 16.12 -7.76 -17.67
N VAL A 180 15.59 -8.03 -16.48
CA VAL A 180 15.16 -9.38 -16.07
C VAL A 180 14.10 -9.92 -17.03
N LEU A 181 13.11 -9.11 -17.40
CA LEU A 181 12.08 -9.53 -18.36
C LEU A 181 12.66 -9.93 -19.73
N PHE A 182 13.54 -9.10 -20.28
CA PHE A 182 14.03 -9.26 -21.65
C PHE A 182 15.14 -10.33 -21.77
N GLN A 183 15.83 -10.65 -20.69
CA GLN A 183 16.91 -11.65 -20.69
C GLN A 183 16.44 -13.08 -20.40
N ASN A 184 15.22 -13.26 -19.88
CA ASN A 184 14.71 -14.56 -19.50
C ASN A 184 13.78 -15.15 -20.57
N SER A 185 13.76 -16.48 -20.64
CA SER A 185 13.02 -17.23 -21.66
C SER A 185 11.56 -17.48 -21.30
N ILE A 186 11.20 -17.45 -20.02
CA ILE A 186 9.84 -17.75 -19.54
C ILE A 186 9.22 -16.51 -18.92
N VAL A 187 8.06 -16.12 -19.45
CA VAL A 187 7.30 -14.96 -19.01
C VAL A 187 5.90 -15.42 -18.61
N LEU A 188 5.40 -14.94 -17.48
CA LEU A 188 3.98 -15.06 -17.15
C LEU A 188 3.28 -13.71 -17.31
N MET A 189 2.06 -13.74 -17.81
CA MET A 189 1.22 -12.55 -17.95
C MET A 189 -0.16 -12.87 -17.39
N ASP A 190 -0.72 -11.95 -16.60
CA ASP A 190 -2.03 -12.14 -15.98
C ASP A 190 -2.76 -10.81 -15.78
N GLY A 191 -4.07 -10.83 -15.99
CA GLY A 191 -4.96 -9.69 -15.77
C GLY A 191 -5.76 -9.85 -14.48
N THR A 192 -5.65 -8.89 -13.55
CA THR A 192 -6.37 -8.92 -12.27
C THR A 192 -7.40 -7.79 -12.16
N PHE A 193 -8.62 -8.15 -11.75
CA PHE A 193 -9.79 -7.25 -11.72
C PHE A 193 -10.13 -6.71 -10.33
N SER A 194 -9.96 -7.54 -9.29
CA SER A 194 -10.45 -7.24 -7.93
C SER A 194 -9.77 -6.03 -7.28
N THR A 195 -8.58 -5.68 -7.76
CA THR A 195 -7.76 -4.56 -7.31
C THR A 195 -7.76 -3.40 -8.30
N CYS A 196 -8.54 -3.51 -9.39
CA CYS A 196 -8.48 -2.56 -10.48
C CYS A 196 -9.25 -1.27 -10.16
N PRO A 197 -8.62 -0.12 -10.41
CA PRO A 197 -9.27 1.18 -10.46
C PRO A 197 -10.53 1.22 -11.31
N LYS A 198 -11.63 1.86 -10.88
CA LYS A 198 -12.85 1.97 -11.72
C LYS A 198 -12.63 2.65 -13.08
N ILE A 199 -11.60 3.49 -13.19
CA ILE A 199 -11.28 4.17 -14.44
C ILE A 199 -10.46 3.30 -15.40
N PHE A 200 -9.95 2.14 -14.98
CA PHE A 200 -9.26 1.15 -15.82
C PHE A 200 -10.05 -0.19 -15.79
N ASP A 201 -9.88 -1.04 -16.80
CA ASP A 201 -10.61 -2.32 -16.85
C ASP A 201 -9.85 -3.43 -16.10
N GLN A 202 -8.51 -3.33 -16.06
CA GLN A 202 -7.66 -4.32 -15.39
C GLN A 202 -6.30 -3.79 -14.96
N VAL A 203 -5.73 -4.45 -13.96
CA VAL A 203 -4.30 -4.40 -13.62
C VAL A 203 -3.63 -5.59 -14.30
N PHE A 204 -2.80 -5.30 -15.29
CA PHE A 204 -2.04 -6.30 -16.04
C PHE A 204 -0.67 -6.52 -15.39
N THR A 205 -0.30 -7.76 -15.07
CA THR A 205 0.97 -8.08 -14.44
C THR A 205 1.85 -8.89 -15.38
N ILE A 206 3.13 -8.55 -15.43
CA ILE A 206 4.14 -9.22 -16.24
C ILE A 206 5.21 -9.74 -15.29
N HIS A 207 5.43 -11.04 -15.33
CA HIS A 207 6.40 -11.73 -14.49
C HIS A 207 7.42 -12.45 -15.36
N SER A 208 8.62 -12.61 -14.82
CA SER A 208 9.64 -13.46 -15.41
C SER A 208 9.98 -14.58 -14.44
N ILE A 209 10.14 -15.81 -14.95
CA ILE A 209 10.62 -16.93 -14.14
C ILE A 209 12.13 -17.03 -14.28
N LYS A 210 12.84 -16.96 -13.16
CA LYS A 210 14.28 -17.20 -13.08
C LYS A 210 14.57 -18.04 -11.84
N TYR A 211 15.40 -19.09 -11.97
CA TYR A 211 15.73 -19.98 -10.85
C TYR A 211 14.51 -20.52 -10.09
N GLU A 212 13.47 -20.95 -10.83
CA GLU A 212 12.20 -21.47 -10.26
C GLU A 212 11.41 -20.46 -9.42
N GLN A 213 11.79 -19.18 -9.43
CA GLN A 213 11.10 -18.09 -8.74
C GLN A 213 10.49 -17.12 -9.76
N SER A 214 9.31 -16.59 -9.42
CA SER A 214 8.62 -15.59 -10.23
C SER A 214 8.97 -14.18 -9.75
N PHE A 215 9.39 -13.32 -10.67
CA PHE A 215 9.73 -11.92 -10.41
C PHE A 215 8.77 -11.00 -11.15
N ILE A 216 8.14 -10.06 -10.44
CA ILE A 216 7.33 -9.01 -11.08
C ILE A 216 8.26 -8.07 -11.85
N CYS A 217 8.08 -8.05 -13.16
CA CYS A 217 8.90 -7.26 -14.07
C CYS A 217 8.16 -6.08 -14.69
N GLY A 218 6.82 -6.05 -14.58
CA GLY A 218 6.03 -4.92 -15.05
C GLY A 218 4.59 -4.98 -14.60
N ILE A 219 3.98 -3.82 -14.46
CA ILE A 219 2.56 -3.66 -14.12
C ILE A 219 1.94 -2.64 -15.04
N GLY A 220 0.85 -3.02 -15.70
CA GLY A 220 0.04 -2.16 -16.53
C GLY A 220 -1.28 -1.81 -15.89
N LEU A 221 -1.72 -0.56 -16.07
CA LEU A 221 -3.13 -0.17 -15.95
C LEU A 221 -3.69 -0.06 -17.36
N LEU A 222 -4.55 -1.02 -17.73
CA LEU A 222 -5.06 -1.12 -19.09
C LEU A 222 -6.51 -0.63 -19.18
N PRO A 223 -6.87 0.10 -20.25
CA PRO A 223 -8.19 0.70 -20.39
C PRO A 223 -9.26 -0.30 -20.81
N ASP A 224 -8.87 -1.42 -21.43
CA ASP A 224 -9.75 -2.53 -21.82
C ASP A 224 -8.93 -3.82 -22.05
N ARG A 225 -9.63 -4.92 -22.35
CA ARG A 225 -9.08 -6.24 -22.69
C ARG A 225 -9.03 -6.51 -24.20
N LYS A 226 -8.94 -5.47 -25.03
CA LYS A 226 -8.92 -5.68 -26.49
C LYS A 226 -7.55 -6.13 -26.96
N LYS A 227 -7.52 -6.98 -27.97
CA LYS A 227 -6.28 -7.37 -28.67
C LYS A 227 -5.43 -6.16 -29.08
N SER A 228 -6.05 -5.08 -29.54
CA SER A 228 -5.35 -3.84 -29.91
C SER A 228 -4.59 -3.21 -28.74
N THR A 229 -5.13 -3.33 -27.53
CA THR A 229 -4.53 -2.77 -26.30
C THR A 229 -3.33 -3.60 -25.89
N TYR A 230 -3.45 -4.94 -25.89
CA TYR A 230 -2.31 -5.81 -25.64
C TYR A 230 -1.23 -5.70 -26.70
N ARG A 231 -1.61 -5.61 -27.97
CA ARG A 231 -0.67 -5.36 -29.07
C ARG A 231 0.14 -4.10 -28.81
N PHE A 232 -0.50 -3.01 -28.42
CA PHE A 232 0.18 -1.76 -28.07
C PHE A 232 1.16 -1.96 -26.91
N VAL A 233 0.78 -2.69 -25.86
CA VAL A 233 1.68 -3.04 -24.75
C VAL A 233 2.91 -3.80 -25.25
N PHE A 234 2.74 -4.79 -26.12
CA PHE A 234 3.87 -5.54 -26.70
C PHE A 234 4.77 -4.68 -27.58
N GLU A 235 4.21 -3.78 -28.38
CA GLU A 235 4.97 -2.82 -29.19
C GLU A 235 5.83 -1.90 -28.31
N GLU A 236 5.28 -1.39 -27.21
CA GLU A 236 6.02 -0.58 -26.24
C GLU A 236 7.12 -1.37 -25.51
N LEU A 237 6.85 -2.62 -25.11
CA LEU A 237 7.85 -3.50 -24.48
C LEU A 237 9.01 -3.82 -25.44
N LYS A 238 8.73 -4.10 -26.71
CA LYS A 238 9.77 -4.28 -27.74
C LYS A 238 10.57 -2.99 -27.93
N GLY A 239 9.90 -1.85 -27.98
CA GLY A 239 10.55 -0.55 -28.07
C GLY A 239 11.47 -0.26 -26.89
N LEU A 240 11.04 -0.60 -25.66
CA LEU A 240 11.85 -0.53 -24.44
C LEU A 240 13.08 -1.45 -24.54
N ALA A 241 12.90 -2.69 -24.99
CA ALA A 241 14.01 -3.64 -25.16
C ALA A 241 15.06 -3.09 -26.14
N VAL A 242 14.64 -2.57 -27.29
CA VAL A 242 15.53 -1.96 -28.30
C VAL A 242 16.30 -0.78 -27.71
N ARG A 243 15.64 0.11 -26.95
CA ARG A 243 16.31 1.23 -26.26
C ARG A 243 17.39 0.78 -25.29
N MET A 244 17.26 -0.42 -24.75
CA MET A 244 18.20 -1.02 -23.80
C MET A 244 19.25 -1.92 -24.48
N ASN A 245 19.30 -1.95 -25.82
CA ASN A 245 20.12 -2.88 -26.62
C ASN A 245 19.84 -4.36 -26.27
N LEU A 246 18.59 -4.67 -25.97
CA LEU A 246 18.09 -6.02 -25.69
C LEU A 246 16.99 -6.39 -26.70
N VAL A 247 16.58 -7.65 -26.69
CA VAL A 247 15.49 -8.16 -27.52
C VAL A 247 14.46 -8.81 -26.63
N PHE A 248 13.20 -8.41 -26.76
CA PHE A 248 12.10 -9.09 -26.09
C PHE A 248 11.60 -10.25 -26.95
N SER A 249 12.15 -11.44 -26.72
CA SER A 249 11.80 -12.68 -27.45
C SER A 249 11.74 -13.87 -26.48
N PRO A 250 10.73 -13.92 -25.59
CA PRO A 250 10.58 -15.04 -24.67
C PRO A 250 10.30 -16.34 -25.44
N SER A 251 10.89 -17.44 -24.99
CA SER A 251 10.67 -18.76 -25.57
C SER A 251 9.34 -19.37 -25.12
N THR A 252 8.83 -18.97 -23.96
CA THR A 252 7.57 -19.47 -23.40
C THR A 252 6.83 -18.33 -22.73
N ILE A 253 5.56 -18.17 -23.09
CA ILE A 253 4.63 -17.27 -22.40
C ILE A 253 3.55 -18.13 -21.77
N ILE A 254 3.34 -17.92 -20.47
CA ILE A 254 2.28 -18.54 -19.68
C ILE A 254 1.26 -17.45 -19.38
N THR A 255 0.02 -17.67 -19.75
CA THR A 255 -1.09 -16.74 -19.53
C THR A 255 -2.36 -17.52 -19.23
N ASP A 256 -3.35 -16.87 -18.64
CA ASP A 256 -4.69 -17.42 -18.50
C ASP A 256 -5.42 -17.54 -19.86
N PHE A 257 -6.65 -18.05 -19.84
CA PHE A 257 -7.46 -18.28 -21.05
C PHE A 257 -8.04 -17.00 -21.66
N GLU A 258 -7.52 -15.80 -21.33
CA GLU A 258 -8.00 -14.58 -21.95
C GLU A 258 -7.66 -14.56 -23.45
N HIS A 259 -8.69 -14.79 -24.26
CA HIS A 259 -8.57 -14.99 -25.71
C HIS A 259 -7.87 -13.83 -26.44
N SER A 260 -8.19 -12.59 -26.08
CA SER A 260 -7.61 -11.39 -26.70
C SER A 260 -6.12 -11.21 -26.40
N LEU A 261 -5.67 -11.60 -25.21
CA LEU A 261 -4.26 -11.61 -24.83
C LEU A 261 -3.51 -12.71 -25.58
N ALA A 262 -4.06 -13.93 -25.61
CA ALA A 262 -3.49 -15.05 -26.35
C ALA A 262 -3.32 -14.72 -27.85
N GLU A 263 -4.34 -14.13 -28.46
CA GLU A 263 -4.25 -13.68 -29.85
C GLU A 263 -3.18 -12.61 -30.09
N ALA A 264 -3.04 -11.65 -29.16
CA ALA A 264 -2.02 -10.61 -29.26
C ALA A 264 -0.61 -11.19 -29.13
N ILE A 265 -0.41 -12.15 -28.20
CA ILE A 265 0.84 -12.90 -28.03
C ILE A 265 1.20 -13.63 -29.33
N ILE A 266 0.24 -14.33 -29.94
CA ILE A 266 0.47 -15.04 -31.20
C ILE A 266 0.88 -14.07 -32.31
N SER A 267 0.19 -12.94 -32.47
CA SER A 267 0.51 -11.99 -33.54
C SER A 267 1.83 -11.26 -33.33
N GLU A 268 2.10 -10.82 -32.10
CA GLU A 268 3.21 -9.92 -31.82
C GLU A 268 4.46 -10.64 -31.37
N VAL A 269 4.36 -11.69 -30.55
CA VAL A 269 5.56 -12.38 -30.07
C VAL A 269 5.89 -13.52 -31.03
N ILE A 270 4.94 -14.43 -31.25
CA ILE A 270 5.23 -15.68 -31.95
C ILE A 270 5.39 -15.46 -33.46
N LEU A 271 4.43 -14.82 -34.14
CA LEU A 271 4.46 -14.67 -35.60
C LEU A 271 5.47 -13.62 -36.09
N SER A 272 5.73 -12.58 -35.30
CA SER A 272 6.78 -11.61 -35.65
C SER A 272 8.18 -12.23 -35.48
N ASP A 273 8.38 -13.03 -34.43
CA ASP A 273 9.60 -13.83 -34.28
C ASP A 273 9.70 -14.94 -35.32
N PHE A 274 8.59 -15.56 -35.75
CA PHE A 274 8.62 -16.60 -36.80
C PHE A 274 9.02 -16.04 -38.17
N LYS A 275 8.64 -14.80 -38.49
CA LYS A 275 9.14 -14.09 -39.68
C LYS A 275 10.64 -13.81 -39.59
N LEU A 276 11.18 -13.56 -38.39
CA LEU A 276 12.62 -13.42 -38.13
C LEU A 276 13.35 -14.78 -38.10
N ARG A 277 12.68 -15.84 -37.63
CA ARG A 277 13.21 -17.20 -37.38
C ARG A 277 12.95 -18.19 -38.51
N LYS A 278 12.73 -17.74 -39.76
CA LYS A 278 12.74 -18.64 -40.94
C LYS A 278 14.02 -19.50 -41.05
N GLU A 279 15.03 -19.24 -40.22
CA GLU A 279 16.25 -20.03 -40.11
C GLU A 279 16.24 -21.19 -39.10
N ASN A 280 15.35 -21.32 -38.11
CA ASN A 280 15.42 -22.48 -37.18
C ASN A 280 14.09 -22.81 -36.47
N GLN A 281 13.55 -24.02 -36.71
CA GLN A 281 12.30 -24.54 -36.14
C GLN A 281 12.46 -25.14 -34.73
N LYS A 282 11.54 -24.78 -33.80
CA LYS A 282 10.55 -25.68 -33.11
C LYS A 282 9.88 -25.02 -31.88
N ASN A 283 8.55 -25.25 -31.80
CA ASN A 283 7.60 -25.27 -30.67
C ASN A 283 7.53 -24.10 -29.66
N ILE A 284 6.38 -23.40 -29.63
CA ILE A 284 6.00 -22.47 -28.54
C ILE A 284 4.50 -22.59 -28.26
N ILE A 285 4.16 -23.03 -27.04
CA ILE A 285 2.98 -22.78 -26.18
C ILE A 285 2.72 -24.06 -25.36
N SER A 286 2.88 -23.96 -24.04
CA SER A 286 2.39 -24.97 -23.09
C SER A 286 1.35 -24.32 -22.18
N PHE A 287 0.10 -24.80 -22.25
CA PHE A 287 -0.99 -24.40 -21.35
C PHE A 287 -0.85 -25.12 -20.00
N SER A 288 -0.83 -24.39 -18.89
CA SER A 288 -0.85 -24.98 -17.55
C SER A 288 -1.97 -24.35 -16.71
N PHE A 289 -2.78 -25.22 -16.10
CA PHE A 289 -3.92 -24.91 -15.24
C PHE A 289 -3.53 -24.42 -13.82
N GLN A 290 -2.24 -24.21 -13.54
CA GLN A 290 -1.72 -24.07 -12.17
C GLN A 290 -1.37 -22.64 -11.73
N VAL A 291 -1.84 -21.61 -12.44
CA VAL A 291 -1.52 -20.20 -12.11
C VAL A 291 -2.28 -19.71 -10.86
N ALA A 292 -3.46 -20.28 -10.56
CA ALA A 292 -4.28 -19.84 -9.42
C ALA A 292 -3.69 -20.15 -8.04
N THR A 293 -2.79 -21.14 -7.91
CA THR A 293 -2.26 -21.55 -6.59
C THR A 293 -1.01 -20.76 -6.21
N ILE A 294 -0.25 -20.24 -7.17
CA ILE A 294 1.00 -19.51 -6.89
C ILE A 294 0.72 -18.06 -6.44
N LEU A 295 -0.34 -17.43 -6.95
CA LEU A 295 -0.73 -16.07 -6.54
C LEU A 295 -1.27 -15.98 -5.11
N VAL A 296 -1.90 -17.05 -4.59
CA VAL A 296 -2.39 -17.08 -3.19
C VAL A 296 -1.24 -17.35 -2.21
N ALA A 297 -0.23 -18.13 -2.60
CA ALA A 297 0.88 -18.52 -1.74
C ALA A 297 1.86 -17.37 -1.43
N THR A 298 2.00 -16.37 -2.31
CA THR A 298 2.83 -15.17 -2.04
C THR A 298 2.26 -14.23 -0.97
N SER A 299 1.01 -14.46 -0.52
CA SER A 299 0.39 -13.67 0.55
C SER A 299 0.63 -14.21 1.96
N ILE A 300 1.17 -15.43 2.14
CA ILE A 300 1.16 -16.12 3.45
C ILE A 300 2.55 -16.59 3.94
N LEU A 301 3.62 -16.58 3.12
CA LEU A 301 4.96 -16.97 3.59
C LEU A 301 6.05 -15.99 3.16
N LEU A 302 6.17 -14.87 3.88
CA LEU A 302 7.40 -14.09 3.91
C LEU A 302 7.96 -14.11 5.33
N LYS A 303 8.84 -15.09 5.60
CA LYS A 303 9.90 -14.92 6.61
C LYS A 303 10.90 -13.88 6.08
N PRO A 304 11.52 -13.08 6.96
CA PRO A 304 12.48 -12.06 6.53
C PRO A 304 13.74 -12.75 6.00
N CYS A 305 13.93 -12.76 4.68
CA CYS A 305 15.17 -13.17 4.05
C CYS A 305 15.97 -11.92 3.66
N THR A 306 17.17 -11.83 4.23
CA THR A 306 18.11 -10.71 4.14
C THR A 306 18.86 -10.70 2.81
N ASP A 307 18.16 -10.61 1.69
CA ASP A 307 18.79 -10.47 0.37
C ASP A 307 18.24 -9.26 -0.40
N LYS A 308 19.18 -8.45 -0.88
CA LYS A 308 18.99 -7.14 -1.54
C LYS A 308 18.17 -7.16 -2.83
N TYR A 309 17.68 -8.31 -3.28
CA TYR A 309 16.89 -8.47 -4.50
C TYR A 309 15.37 -8.60 -4.27
N ASN A 310 14.91 -8.62 -3.01
CA ASN A 310 13.49 -8.84 -2.67
C ASN A 310 12.74 -7.61 -2.14
N THR A 311 13.33 -6.41 -2.23
CA THR A 311 12.73 -5.18 -1.65
C THR A 311 11.86 -4.40 -2.64
N LEU A 312 11.94 -4.67 -3.95
CA LEU A 312 11.15 -3.98 -4.99
C LEU A 312 9.71 -4.50 -5.14
N THR A 313 9.40 -5.69 -4.63
CA THR A 313 8.08 -6.31 -4.73
C THR A 313 7.06 -5.71 -3.74
N TYR A 314 7.53 -5.05 -2.68
CA TYR A 314 6.68 -4.30 -1.74
C TYR A 314 6.12 -3.01 -2.35
N LEU A 315 6.73 -2.48 -3.42
CA LEU A 315 6.33 -1.21 -4.06
C LEU A 315 5.12 -1.35 -4.98
N VAL A 316 4.93 -2.53 -5.57
CA VAL A 316 3.83 -2.87 -6.47
C VAL A 316 2.48 -2.88 -5.75
N VAL A 317 2.48 -3.38 -4.51
CA VAL A 317 1.31 -3.37 -3.63
C VAL A 317 0.91 -1.93 -3.28
N ILE A 318 1.86 -0.99 -3.28
CA ILE A 318 1.62 0.43 -3.02
C ILE A 318 1.15 1.15 -4.28
N VAL A 319 1.65 0.79 -5.47
CA VAL A 319 1.34 1.49 -6.73
C VAL A 319 -0.06 1.16 -7.25
N VAL A 320 -0.58 -0.05 -6.99
CA VAL A 320 -1.98 -0.37 -7.29
C VAL A 320 -2.92 0.05 -6.15
N MET A 321 -2.52 -0.04 -4.87
CA MET A 321 -3.41 0.31 -3.75
C MET A 321 -3.43 1.79 -3.35
N LYS A 322 -2.43 2.63 -3.71
CA LYS A 322 -2.44 4.07 -3.34
C LYS A 322 -3.01 5.01 -4.41
N VAL A 323 -3.32 4.52 -5.61
CA VAL A 323 -4.07 5.33 -6.59
C VAL A 323 -5.58 5.04 -6.50
N PHE A 324 -6.00 3.90 -5.92
CA PHE A 324 -7.42 3.49 -5.95
C PHE A 324 -7.95 2.69 -4.74
N VAL A 325 -7.64 3.11 -3.50
CA VAL A 325 -8.46 2.75 -2.32
C VAL A 325 -8.66 3.94 -1.40
#